data_AF-A0A7V6G2A2-F1
#
_entry.id   AF-A0A7V6G2A2-F1
#
_cell.length_a   1.000
_cell.length_b   1.000
_cell.length_c   1.000
_cell.angle_alpha   90.00
_cell.angle_beta   90.00
_cell.angle_gamma   90.00
#
_symmetry.space_group_name_H-M   'P 1'
#
loop_
_entity.id
_entity.type
_entity.pdbx_description
1 polymer ?
#
loop_
_entity_poly.entity_id
_entity_poly.type
_entity_poly.pdbx_seq_one_letter_code
_entity_poly.pdbx_strand_id
1 'polypeptide(L)' 'MGFLANYSGSEESLLFFFLLLVILFDNCRWFGKEDDESLLFFFLILVILFQ' A
#
# COMPACT_ATOMS: atom_id res chain seq x y z
N MET A 1 -15.45 14.72 -22.15
CA MET A 1 -15.53 13.58 -21.22
C MET A 1 -14.13 13.22 -20.73
N GLY A 2 -13.50 14.05 -19.90
CA GLY A 2 -12.08 13.88 -19.52
C GLY A 2 -11.77 14.03 -18.03
N PHE A 3 -12.80 14.24 -17.19
CA PHE A 3 -12.62 14.48 -15.75
C PHE A 3 -12.61 13.19 -14.92
N LEU A 4 -13.09 12.07 -15.48
CA LEU A 4 -13.16 10.78 -14.77
C LEU A 4 -11.91 9.89 -14.96
N ALA A 5 -11.00 10.26 -15.88
CA ALA A 5 -9.81 9.46 -16.16
C ALA A 5 -8.69 9.64 -15.13
N ASN A 6 -8.71 10.73 -14.34
CA ASN A 6 -7.66 11.02 -13.36
C ASN A 6 -7.88 10.33 -12.00
N TYR A 7 -9.06 9.76 -11.76
CA TYR A 7 -9.38 9.11 -10.48
C TYR A 7 -9.13 7.59 -10.52
N SER A 8 -9.05 6.99 -11.71
CA SER A 8 -8.78 5.54 -11.87
C SER A 8 -7.30 5.19 -11.62
N GLY A 9 -6.37 6.10 -11.98
CA GLY A 9 -4.93 5.82 -11.92
C GLY A 9 -4.31 5.91 -10.52
N SER A 10 -4.87 6.74 -9.64
CA SER A 10 -4.40 6.89 -8.25
C SER A 10 -4.69 5.63 -7.42
N GLU A 11 -5.89 5.04 -7.58
CA GLU A 11 -6.28 3.84 -6.84
C GLU A 11 -5.49 2.60 -7.30
N GLU A 12 -5.25 2.45 -8.61
CA GLU A 12 -4.40 1.39 -9.15
C GLU A 12 -2.95 1.48 -8.67
N SER A 13 -2.39 2.70 -8.57
CA SER A 13 -1.02 2.92 -8.10
C SER A 13 -0.88 2.61 -6.61
N LEU A 14 -1.87 2.95 -5.80
CA LEU A 14 -1.92 2.65 -4.37
C LEU A 14 -1.97 1.13 -4.13
N LEU A 15 -2.83 0.42 -4.87
CA LEU A 15 -2.94 -1.04 -4.80
C LEU A 15 -1.64 -1.75 -5.21
N PHE A 16 -0.96 -1.25 -6.26
CA PHE A 16 0.33 -1.77 -6.68
C PHE A 16 1.42 -1.59 -5.61
N PHE A 17 1.49 -0.42 -4.99
CA PHE A 17 2.41 -0.16 -3.87
C PHE A 17 2.10 -0.99 -2.63
N PHE A 18 0.82 -1.19 -2.29
CA PHE A 18 0.40 -2.07 -1.20
C PHE A 18 0.89 -3.50 -1.42
N LEU A 19 0.74 -4.02 -2.64
CA LEU A 19 1.17 -5.38 -2.99
C LEU A 19 2.69 -5.54 -2.88
N LEU A 20 3.45 -4.53 -3.31
CA LEU A 20 4.89 -4.46 -3.12
C LEU A 20 5.27 -4.49 -1.63
N LEU A 21 4.54 -3.77 -0.80
CA LEU A 21 4.77 -3.71 0.65
C LEU A 21 4.50 -5.08 1.31
N VAL A 22 3.39 -5.74 0.96
CA VAL A 22 3.06 -7.09 1.43
C VAL A 22 4.17 -8.08 1.06
N ILE A 23 4.64 -8.06 -0.19
CA ILE A 23 5.71 -8.95 -0.65
C ILE A 23 7.03 -8.64 0.09
N LEU A 24 7.33 -7.36 0.35
CA LEU A 24 8.53 -6.94 1.06
C LEU A 24 8.50 -7.35 2.54
N PHE A 25 7.36 -7.17 3.22
CA PHE A 25 7.16 -7.58 4.62
C PHE A 25 7.08 -9.10 4.78
N ASP A 26 6.49 -9.82 3.83
CA ASP A 26 6.40 -11.28 3.84
C ASP A 26 7.75 -11.95 3.53
N ASN A 27 8.52 -11.39 2.57
CA ASN A 27 9.86 -11.91 2.25
C ASN A 27 10.91 -11.51 3.28
N CYS A 28 10.79 -10.34 3.92
CA CYS A 28 11.54 -10.05 5.13
C CYS A 28 10.89 -10.79 6.30
N ARG A 29 11.31 -12.05 6.54
CA ARG A 29 11.15 -12.78 7.82
C ARG A 29 11.72 -12.03 9.06
N TRP A 30 12.01 -10.74 8.93
CA TRP A 30 12.63 -9.85 9.90
C TRP A 30 11.66 -9.42 11.00
N PHE A 31 10.36 -9.45 10.72
CA PHE A 31 9.30 -9.15 11.69
C PHE A 31 8.62 -10.47 12.07
N GLY A 32 8.95 -10.96 13.25
CA GLY A 32 8.61 -12.30 13.70
C GLY A 32 7.16 -12.39 14.10
N LYS A 33 6.33 -13.06 13.31
CA LYS A 33 4.99 -13.63 13.64
C LYS A 33 3.93 -12.72 14.30
N GLU A 34 4.20 -11.48 14.69
CA GLU A 34 3.31 -10.64 15.51
C GLU A 34 3.04 -9.25 14.89
N ASP A 35 3.54 -8.96 13.69
CA ASP A 35 3.62 -7.59 13.16
C ASP A 35 2.56 -7.21 12.11
N ASP A 36 1.37 -7.83 12.18
CA ASP A 36 0.23 -7.44 11.32
C ASP A 36 -0.17 -5.97 11.53
N GLU A 37 0.04 -5.43 12.74
CA GLU A 37 -0.20 -4.01 13.05
C GLU A 37 0.77 -3.07 12.31
N SER A 38 2.01 -3.50 12.05
CA SER A 38 3.02 -2.70 11.35
C SER A 38 2.69 -2.51 9.87
N LEU A 39 2.10 -3.52 9.23
CA LEU A 39 1.66 -3.44 7.82
C LEU A 39 0.46 -2.50 7.67
N LEU A 40 -0.50 -2.58 8.59
CA LEU A 40 -1.67 -1.70 8.64
C LEU A 40 -1.28 -0.24 8.89
N PHE A 41 -0.32 0.00 9.79
CA PHE A 41 0.20 1.35 10.05
C PHE A 41 0.89 1.94 8.81
N PHE A 42 1.70 1.15 8.11
CA PHE A 42 2.35 1.59 6.86
C PHE A 42 1.36 1.83 5.73
N PHE A 43 0.30 1.02 5.63
CA PHE A 43 -0.78 1.25 4.68
C PHE A 43 -1.48 2.59 4.91
N LEU A 44 -1.73 2.96 6.16
CA LEU A 44 -2.35 4.23 6.50
C LEU A 44 -1.46 5.43 6.12
N ILE A 45 -0.14 5.31 6.30
CA ILE A 45 0.85 6.28 5.81
C ILE A 45 0.81 6.39 4.28
N LEU A 46 0.72 5.26 3.56
CA LEU A 46 0.63 5.25 2.11
C LEU A 46 -0.65 5.94 1.60
N VAL A 47 -1.79 5.69 2.24
CA VAL A 47 -3.07 6.34 1.92
C VAL A 47 -2.98 7.87 2.09
N ILE A 48 -2.26 8.34 3.11
CA ILE A 48 -2.05 9.79 3.33
C ILE A 48 -1.05 10.39 2.33
N LEU A 49 -0.01 9.64 1.94
CA LEU A 49 1.03 10.11 1.01
C LEU A 49 0.58 10.13 -0.47
N PHE A 50 -0.29 9.19 -0.87
CA PHE A 50 -0.78 9.03 -2.23
C PHE A 50 -2.23 9.53 -2.42
N GLN A 51 -2.68 10.42 -1.52
CA GLN A 51 -4.00 11.03 -1.56
C GLN A 51 -4.31 11.73 -2.90
#